data_AF-A0A6N7GU39-F1
#
_entry.id   AF-A0A6N7GU39-F1
#
_cell.length_a   1.000
_cell.length_b   1.000
_cell.length_c   1.000
_cell.angle_alpha   90.00
_cell.angle_beta   90.00
_cell.angle_gamma   90.00
#
_symmetry.space_group_name_H-M   'P 1'
#
loop_
_entity.id
_entity.type
_entity.pdbx_description
1 polymer ?
#
loop_
_entity_poly.entity_id
_entity_poly.type
_entity_poly.pdbx_seq_one_letter_code
_entity_poly.pdbx_strand_id
1 'polypeptide(L)'
;MPRNDSDHDLPFWKRKSLSEMTDREWESLCDGCGKCCLVKLEDADDSSKTYFTDVGCKLLDGESCRCTDYKHRAAKVKDCVKLTPRNIRRIVWLPPSCAYRLVAEGKDLYWWHP
;
A
#
# COMPACT_ATOMS: atom_id res chain seq x y z
N MET A 1 -16.98 -36.40 -11.27
CA MET A 1 -16.10 -35.59 -10.42
C MET A 1 -16.84 -34.31 -10.09
N PRO A 2 -17.09 -33.98 -8.82
CA PRO A 2 -17.86 -32.79 -8.46
C PRO A 2 -17.06 -31.54 -8.86
N ARG A 3 -17.73 -30.58 -9.49
CA ARG A 3 -17.17 -29.26 -9.80
C ARG A 3 -16.93 -28.56 -8.47
N ASN A 4 -15.70 -28.15 -8.22
CA ASN A 4 -15.30 -27.52 -6.97
C ASN A 4 -15.85 -26.08 -6.96
N ASP A 5 -17.04 -25.91 -6.37
CA ASP A 5 -17.70 -24.65 -6.09
C ASP A 5 -16.93 -23.89 -4.98
N SER A 6 -15.77 -23.31 -5.27
CA SER A 6 -14.97 -22.57 -4.27
C SER A 6 -14.46 -21.20 -4.71
N ASP A 7 -14.88 -20.71 -5.88
CA ASP A 7 -14.44 -19.40 -6.38
C ASP A 7 -15.24 -18.21 -5.79
N HIS A 8 -16.21 -18.49 -4.90
CA HIS A 8 -17.00 -17.46 -4.21
C HIS A 8 -16.47 -17.08 -2.82
N ASP A 9 -15.57 -17.87 -2.22
CA ASP A 9 -14.98 -17.60 -0.89
C ASP A 9 -13.62 -16.89 -0.94
N LEU A 10 -13.03 -16.75 -2.13
CA LEU A 10 -11.75 -16.06 -2.26
C LEU A 10 -11.93 -14.54 -2.16
N PRO A 11 -11.08 -13.85 -1.39
CA PRO A 11 -11.12 -12.39 -1.32
C PRO A 11 -10.98 -11.73 -2.69
N PHE A 12 -11.57 -10.54 -2.84
CA PHE A 12 -11.58 -9.84 -4.13
C PHE A 12 -10.17 -9.57 -4.67
N TRP A 13 -9.16 -9.40 -3.80
CA TRP A 13 -7.78 -9.18 -4.22
C TRP A 13 -7.09 -10.40 -4.84
N LYS A 14 -7.63 -11.61 -4.64
CA LYS A 14 -7.19 -12.83 -5.31
C LYS A 14 -7.91 -13.09 -6.63
N ARG A 15 -9.16 -12.62 -6.73
CA ARG A 15 -10.02 -12.87 -7.90
C ARG A 15 -9.90 -11.80 -8.98
N LYS A 16 -9.69 -10.54 -8.58
CA LYS A 16 -9.58 -9.40 -9.50
C LYS A 16 -8.12 -9.10 -9.80
N SER A 17 -7.81 -8.83 -11.06
CA SER A 17 -6.53 -8.24 -11.43
C SER A 17 -6.43 -6.79 -10.94
N LEU A 18 -5.20 -6.28 -10.82
CA LEU A 18 -4.92 -4.87 -10.49
C LEU A 18 -5.70 -3.86 -11.36
N SER A 19 -5.97 -4.21 -12.62
CA SER A 19 -6.73 -3.38 -13.57
C SER A 19 -8.25 -3.43 -13.37
N GLU A 20 -8.77 -4.46 -12.72
CA GLU A 20 -10.20 -4.64 -12.47
C GLU A 20 -10.64 -4.11 -11.10
N MET A 21 -9.68 -3.73 -10.26
CA MET A 21 -9.96 -3.12 -8.96
C MET A 21 -10.41 -1.68 -9.14
N THR A 22 -11.52 -1.35 -8.50
CA THR A 22 -11.95 0.06 -8.35
C THR A 22 -11.05 0.79 -7.36
N ASP A 23 -11.00 2.12 -7.45
CA ASP A 23 -10.26 2.95 -6.49
C ASP A 23 -10.71 2.68 -5.04
N ARG A 24 -12.00 2.38 -4.82
CA ARG A 24 -12.53 2.06 -3.49
C ARG A 24 -12.01 0.72 -2.97
N GLU A 25 -12.01 -0.31 -3.80
CA GLU A 25 -11.46 -1.63 -3.45
C GLU A 25 -9.96 -1.54 -3.21
N TRP A 26 -9.24 -0.79 -4.05
CA TRP A 26 -7.82 -0.53 -3.85
C TRP A 26 -7.58 0.14 -2.50
N GLU A 27 -8.25 1.25 -2.21
CA GLU A 27 -8.08 1.97 -0.94
C GLU A 27 -8.49 1.12 0.27
N SER A 28 -9.41 0.15 0.15
CA SER A 28 -9.72 -0.79 1.24
C SER A 28 -8.61 -1.78 1.57
N LEU A 29 -7.64 -1.99 0.67
CA LEU A 29 -6.47 -2.81 0.96
C LEU A 29 -5.51 -2.11 1.95
N CYS A 30 -5.68 -0.81 2.18
CA CYS A 30 -4.81 -0.08 3.08
C CYS A 30 -4.92 -0.58 4.53
N ASP A 31 -3.85 -1.14 5.07
CA ASP A 31 -3.74 -1.54 6.49
C ASP A 31 -3.83 -0.38 7.48
N GLY A 32 -3.79 0.88 7.02
CA GLY A 32 -3.72 2.04 7.90
C GLY A 32 -2.42 2.11 8.73
N CYS A 33 -1.35 1.45 8.30
CA CYS A 33 -0.11 1.32 9.07
C CYS A 33 0.78 2.59 9.09
N GLY A 34 0.43 3.67 8.40
CA GLY A 34 1.20 4.91 8.35
C GLY A 34 2.58 4.85 7.68
N LYS A 35 3.10 3.66 7.36
CA LYS A 35 4.47 3.46 6.80
C LYS A 35 4.68 4.16 5.46
N CYS A 36 3.62 4.34 4.66
CA CYS A 36 3.71 5.12 3.42
C CYS A 36 3.92 6.62 3.67
N CYS A 37 3.56 7.14 4.85
CA CYS A 37 3.69 8.55 5.24
C CYS A 37 5.01 8.89 5.96
N LEU A 38 5.80 7.89 6.35
CA LEU A 38 7.12 8.10 6.96
C LEU A 38 8.13 8.67 5.96
N VAL A 39 9.12 9.41 6.43
CA VAL A 39 10.25 9.86 5.62
C VAL A 39 11.16 8.66 5.38
N LYS A 40 11.63 8.56 4.14
CA LYS A 40 12.57 7.52 3.72
C LYS A 40 13.88 8.18 3.35
N LEU A 41 14.98 7.53 3.72
CA LEU A 41 16.32 7.95 3.35
C LEU A 41 16.85 6.98 2.30
N GLU A 42 17.33 7.52 1.20
CA GLU A 42 18.03 6.76 0.17
C GLU A 42 19.52 6.68 0.52
N ASP A 43 20.16 5.55 0.25
CA ASP A 43 21.60 5.39 0.43
C ASP A 43 22.36 6.23 -0.61
N ALA A 44 23.42 6.93 -0.19
CA ALA A 44 24.19 7.80 -1.07
C ALA A 44 25.00 7.02 -2.12
N ASP A 45 25.38 5.78 -1.81
CA ASP A 45 26.19 4.93 -2.68
C ASP A 45 25.33 3.95 -3.51
N ASP A 46 24.08 3.72 -3.11
CA ASP A 46 23.17 2.74 -3.72
C ASP A 46 21.70 3.20 -3.66
N SER A 47 21.23 3.85 -4.72
CA SER A 47 19.85 4.36 -4.84
C SER A 47 18.76 3.29 -4.76
N SER A 48 19.11 2.01 -4.82
CA SER A 48 18.16 0.91 -4.63
C SER A 48 17.86 0.62 -3.16
N LYS A 49 18.70 1.12 -2.24
CA LYS A 49 18.54 0.93 -0.80
C LYS A 49 17.82 2.11 -0.19
N THR A 50 16.70 1.81 0.46
CA THR A 50 15.90 2.79 1.17
C THR A 50 15.74 2.39 2.63
N TYR A 51 16.06 3.31 3.53
CA TYR A 51 15.91 3.14 4.98
C TYR A 51 14.65 3.83 5.47
N PHE A 52 13.92 3.15 6.36
CA PHE A 52 12.76 3.71 7.02
C PHE A 52 13.19 4.55 8.22
N THR A 53 12.47 5.63 8.47
CA THR A 53 12.63 6.45 9.67
C THR A 53 11.32 6.50 10.45
N ASP A 54 11.40 6.86 11.73
CA ASP A 54 10.22 7.14 12.56
C ASP A 54 9.69 8.58 12.40
N VAL A 55 10.19 9.30 11.39
CA VAL A 55 9.78 10.68 11.11
C VAL A 55 8.60 10.67 10.15
N GLY A 56 7.42 11.07 10.62
CA GLY A 56 6.22 11.23 9.80
C GLY A 56 6.24 12.48 8.92
N CYS A 57 5.47 12.47 7.84
CA CYS A 57 5.15 13.69 7.12
C CYS A 57 4.26 14.61 7.98
N LYS A 58 4.17 15.89 7.63
CA LYS A 58 3.35 16.89 8.34
C LYS A 58 1.84 16.59 8.44
N LEU A 59 1.35 15.60 7.68
CA LEU A 59 -0.05 15.18 7.69
C LEU A 59 -0.27 13.85 8.42
N LEU A 60 0.80 13.18 8.87
CA LEU A 60 0.69 11.95 9.64
C LEU A 60 0.29 12.31 11.07
N ASP A 61 -0.80 11.71 11.52
CA ASP A 61 -1.17 11.70 12.93
C ASP A 61 -0.40 10.57 13.63
N GLY A 62 0.39 10.95 14.63
CA GLY A 62 1.24 10.02 15.39
C GLY A 62 0.47 9.12 16.34
N GLU A 63 -0.77 9.46 16.71
CA GLU A 63 -1.59 8.62 17.60
C GLU A 63 -2.38 7.58 16.81
N SER A 64 -3.03 8.00 15.73
CA SER A 64 -3.88 7.11 14.93
C SER A 64 -3.15 6.40 13.79
N CYS A 65 -1.88 6.76 13.51
CA CYS A 65 -1.11 6.32 12.34
C CYS A 65 -1.82 6.61 10.99
N ARG A 66 -2.77 7.56 10.97
CA ARG A 66 -3.56 7.91 9.78
C ARG A 66 -3.18 9.29 9.25
N CYS A 67 -3.46 9.50 7.97
CA CYS A 67 -3.31 10.80 7.36
C CYS A 67 -4.50 11.68 7.74
N THR A 68 -4.22 12.85 8.33
CA THR A 68 -5.24 13.84 8.71
C THR A 68 -5.99 14.43 7.52
N ASP A 69 -5.35 14.49 6.34
CA ASP A 69 -5.98 14.96 5.10
C ASP A 69 -5.61 14.06 3.92
N TYR A 70 -6.10 12.82 3.96
CA TYR A 70 -5.83 11.83 2.93
C TYR A 70 -6.28 12.29 1.54
N LYS A 71 -7.38 13.04 1.44
CA LYS A 71 -7.94 13.47 0.15
C LYS A 71 -7.07 14.52 -0.55
N HIS A 72 -6.50 15.48 0.19
CA HIS A 72 -5.66 16.54 -0.38
C HIS A 72 -4.16 16.34 -0.12
N ARG A 73 -3.74 15.14 0.29
CA ARG A 73 -2.36 14.81 0.67
C ARG A 73 -1.32 15.21 -0.37
N ALA A 74 -1.57 14.90 -1.64
CA ALA A 74 -0.63 15.19 -2.74
C ALA A 74 -0.52 16.69 -3.05
N ALA A 75 -1.56 17.48 -2.78
CA ALA A 75 -1.52 18.93 -2.94
C ALA A 75 -0.76 19.61 -1.78
N LYS A 76 -0.88 19.06 -0.58
CA LYS A 76 -0.27 19.62 0.64
C LYS A 76 1.18 19.17 0.83
N VAL A 77 1.53 17.95 0.44
CA VAL A 77 2.87 17.35 0.59
C VAL A 77 3.33 16.91 -0.79
N LYS A 78 4.32 17.62 -1.35
CA LYS A 78 4.83 17.37 -2.71
C LYS A 78 5.43 15.97 -2.87
N ASP A 79 6.04 15.46 -1.80
CA ASP A 79 6.65 14.13 -1.78
C ASP A 79 5.64 13.00 -1.48
N CYS A 80 4.36 13.33 -1.29
CA CYS A 80 3.34 12.32 -1.04
C CYS A 80 2.94 11.62 -2.34
N VAL A 81 3.36 10.36 -2.46
CA VAL A 81 3.03 9.52 -3.61
C VAL A 81 1.67 8.86 -3.42
N LYS A 82 0.75 9.08 -4.35
CA LYS A 82 -0.51 8.31 -4.42
C LYS A 82 -0.19 6.90 -4.93
N LEU A 83 -0.40 5.89 -4.08
CA LEU A 83 -0.27 4.48 -4.47
C LEU A 83 -1.45 4.11 -5.37
N THR A 84 -1.16 3.70 -6.60
CA THR A 84 -2.16 3.29 -7.59
C THR A 84 -1.75 1.93 -8.17
N PRO A 85 -2.70 1.13 -8.68
CA PRO A 85 -2.38 -0.15 -9.32
C PRO A 85 -1.36 -0.02 -10.47
N ARG A 86 -1.27 1.17 -11.09
CA ARG A 86 -0.35 1.46 -12.21
C ARG A 86 1.08 1.76 -11.77
N ASN A 87 1.28 2.44 -10.64
CA ASN A 87 2.62 2.83 -10.18
C ASN A 87 3.19 1.92 -9.11
N ILE A 88 2.37 1.11 -8.43
CA ILE A 88 2.80 0.28 -7.30
C ILE A 88 3.99 -0.64 -7.64
N ARG A 89 4.04 -1.17 -8.87
CA ARG A 89 5.14 -2.02 -9.35
C ARG A 89 6.47 -1.27 -9.53
N ARG A 90 6.44 0.06 -9.62
CA ARG A 90 7.62 0.93 -9.74
C ARG A 90 8.09 1.44 -8.37
N ILE A 91 7.29 1.26 -7.32
CA ILE A 91 7.58 1.78 -5.99
C ILE A 91 8.32 0.69 -5.19
N VAL A 92 9.64 0.83 -5.12
CA VAL A 92 10.52 -0.16 -4.47
C VAL A 92 10.68 0.04 -2.96
N TRP A 93 10.43 1.25 -2.46
CA TRP A 93 10.61 1.63 -1.05
C TRP A 93 9.46 1.20 -0.12
N LEU A 94 8.43 0.52 -0.63
CA LEU A 94 7.34 0.05 0.21
C LEU A 94 7.78 -1.17 1.03
N PRO A 95 7.35 -1.26 2.31
CA PRO A 95 7.70 -2.40 3.13
C PRO A 95 7.15 -3.69 2.51
N PRO A 96 7.83 -4.83 2.69
CA PRO A 96 7.38 -6.11 2.15
C PRO A 96 6.03 -6.56 2.71
N SER A 97 5.63 -6.02 3.86
CA SER A 97 4.31 -6.23 4.48
C SER A 97 3.20 -5.32 3.97
N CYS A 98 3.47 -4.40 3.04
CA CYS A 98 2.44 -3.51 2.51
C CYS A 98 1.43 -4.28 1.66
N ALA A 99 0.15 -4.22 2.02
CA ALA A 99 -0.92 -4.88 1.29
C ALA A 99 -0.92 -4.58 -0.22
N TYR A 100 -0.74 -3.31 -0.61
CA TYR A 100 -0.66 -2.92 -2.02
C TYR A 100 0.46 -3.62 -2.78
N ARG A 101 1.62 -3.77 -2.14
CA ARG A 101 2.78 -4.44 -2.73
C ARG A 101 2.51 -5.93 -2.87
N LEU A 102 1.97 -6.57 -1.83
CA LEU A 102 1.62 -7.99 -1.85
C LEU A 102 0.62 -8.30 -2.97
N VAL A 103 -0.49 -7.57 -3.03
CA VAL A 103 -1.50 -7.73 -4.09
C VAL A 103 -0.91 -7.47 -5.47
N ALA A 104 -0.01 -6.48 -5.60
CA ALA A 104 0.64 -6.19 -6.87
C ALA A 104 1.62 -7.28 -7.34
N GLU A 105 2.23 -7.98 -6.39
CA GLU A 105 3.06 -9.18 -6.59
C GLU A 105 2.23 -10.47 -6.74
N GLY A 106 0.90 -10.39 -6.63
CA GLY A 106 0.01 -11.56 -6.65
C GLY A 106 0.11 -12.44 -5.39
N LYS A 107 0.68 -11.89 -4.32
CA LYS A 107 0.78 -12.54 -3.01
C LYS A 107 -0.48 -12.30 -2.20
N ASP A 108 -0.71 -13.22 -1.26
CA ASP A 108 -1.79 -13.06 -0.30
C ASP A 108 -1.45 -12.02 0.77
N LEU A 109 -2.51 -11.43 1.34
CA LEU A 109 -2.41 -10.58 2.51
C LEU A 109 -2.21 -11.45 3.75
N TYR A 110 -1.56 -10.88 4.76
CA TYR A 110 -1.34 -11.57 6.02
C TYR A 110 -2.65 -11.68 6.83
N TRP A 111 -2.70 -12.63 7.76
CA TRP A 111 -3.88 -12.93 8.58
C TRP A 111 -4.33 -11.78 9.51
N TRP A 112 -3.46 -10.79 9.76
CA TRP A 112 -3.74 -9.58 10.54
C TRP A 112 -4.15 -8.38 9.68
N HIS A 113 -4.38 -8.58 8.37
CA HIS A 113 -4.98 -7.57 7.50
C HIS A 113 -6.41 -7.27 8.01
N PRO A 114 -6.79 -5.99 8.19
CA PRO A 114 -8.05 -5.59 8.83
C PRO A 114 -9.32 -5.86 8.00
#